data_AF-A0A812WA10-F1
#
_entry.id   AF-A0A812WA10-F1
#
_cell.length_a   1.000
_cell.length_b   1.000
_cell.length_c   1.000
_cell.angle_alpha   90.00
_cell.angle_beta   90.00
_cell.angle_gamma   90.00
#
_symmetry.space_group_name_H-M   'P 1'
#
loop_
_entity.id
_entity.type
_entity.pdbx_description
1 polymer ?
#
loop_
_entity_poly.entity_id
_entity_poly.type
_entity_poly.pdbx_seq_one_letter_code
_entity_poly.pdbx_strand_id
1 'polypeptide(L)'
;MSLNKKTKSDLAKMLLEEFHEHAHTKWTKAEIACRIRELQEAQGQNPFAKGKNRTPLREQVVQLNRHKKNKAMLTEYVTAEMGLMLNGNETVEQIEHRAIKEIYKIAPASPEDPVGFGRHASLSYAEVRKEHPGYATWVKKMAAETDDVDPRLRRYATWLGNTTSESPPEVLKLVGSQLREPTPEPPTTSSTKASSSTGYPSEETNVPTQLLQQLVMTVKNLQEEMQEMKMKEPEKPRKQAKESDAGKS
;
A
#
# COMPACT_ATOMS: atom_id res chain seq x y z
N MET A 1 12.35 -20.41 -5.35
CA MET A 1 12.41 -21.87 -5.62
C MET A 1 13.70 -22.44 -5.03
N SER A 2 13.72 -23.68 -4.50
CA SER A 2 14.95 -24.23 -3.89
C SER A 2 15.82 -24.94 -4.93
N LEU A 3 16.90 -24.29 -5.39
CA LEU A 3 17.87 -24.86 -6.34
C LEU A 3 18.52 -26.15 -5.84
N ASN A 4 18.66 -26.28 -4.51
CA ASN A 4 19.30 -27.45 -3.88
C ASN A 4 18.52 -28.76 -4.14
N LYS A 5 17.21 -28.68 -4.38
CA LYS A 5 16.34 -29.84 -4.64
C LYS A 5 16.38 -30.32 -6.10
N LYS A 6 16.95 -29.55 -7.04
CA LYS A 6 17.01 -29.91 -8.48
C LYS A 6 18.22 -30.80 -8.77
N THR A 7 18.14 -31.63 -9.83
CA THR A 7 19.29 -32.44 -10.27
C THR A 7 20.29 -31.60 -11.07
N LYS A 8 21.51 -32.12 -11.31
CA LYS A 8 22.52 -31.44 -12.13
C LYS A 8 21.99 -31.15 -13.55
N SER A 9 21.27 -32.11 -14.13
CA SER A 9 20.66 -31.98 -15.46
C SER A 9 19.60 -30.89 -15.49
N ASP A 10 18.72 -30.84 -14.49
CA ASP A 10 17.67 -29.82 -14.41
C ASP A 10 18.24 -28.40 -14.29
N LEU A 11 19.34 -28.24 -13.54
CA LEU A 11 20.02 -26.96 -13.41
C LEU A 11 20.70 -26.55 -14.72
N ALA A 12 21.31 -27.49 -15.45
CA ALA A 12 21.91 -27.21 -16.74
C ALA A 12 20.85 -26.79 -17.79
N LYS A 13 19.67 -27.44 -17.78
CA LYS A 13 18.53 -27.03 -18.62
C LYS A 13 18.02 -25.64 -18.26
N MET A 14 17.82 -25.37 -16.97
CA MET A 14 17.42 -24.05 -16.47
C MET A 14 18.39 -22.94 -16.91
N LEU A 15 19.71 -23.19 -16.82
CA LEU A 15 20.72 -22.24 -17.26
C LEU A 15 20.62 -21.93 -18.77
N LEU A 16 20.32 -22.94 -19.58
CA LEU A 16 20.16 -22.81 -21.03
C LEU A 16 18.83 -22.15 -21.42
N GLU A 17 17.73 -22.53 -20.80
CA GLU A 17 16.38 -22.09 -21.16
C GLU A 17 16.08 -20.69 -20.63
N GLU A 18 16.44 -20.38 -19.39
CA GLU A 18 16.09 -19.10 -18.74
C GLU A 18 17.16 -18.02 -18.94
N PHE A 19 18.44 -18.41 -19.00
CA PHE A 19 19.56 -17.47 -19.07
C PHE A 19 20.38 -17.58 -20.36
N HIS A 20 20.03 -18.52 -21.24
CA HIS A 20 20.71 -18.75 -22.52
C HIS A 20 22.22 -19.01 -22.40
N GLU A 21 22.67 -19.55 -21.25
CA GLU A 21 24.05 -19.96 -21.00
C GLU A 21 24.19 -21.49 -20.97
N HIS A 22 25.29 -22.02 -21.52
CA HIS A 22 25.54 -23.46 -21.50
C HIS A 22 26.42 -23.82 -20.29
N ALA A 23 25.94 -24.76 -19.47
CA ALA A 23 26.74 -25.31 -18.37
C ALA A 23 27.95 -26.07 -18.93
N HIS A 24 29.15 -25.75 -18.45
CA HIS A 24 30.35 -26.47 -18.86
C HIS A 24 30.31 -27.93 -18.40
N THR A 25 30.83 -28.86 -19.21
CA THR A 25 30.75 -30.32 -18.96
C THR A 25 31.36 -30.74 -17.61
N LYS A 26 32.45 -30.07 -17.21
CA LYS A 26 33.14 -30.30 -15.93
C LYS A 26 32.48 -29.62 -14.72
N TRP A 27 31.48 -28.76 -14.90
CA TRP A 27 30.84 -28.11 -13.75
C TRP A 27 30.09 -29.11 -12.88
N THR A 28 30.29 -28.98 -11.59
CA THR A 28 29.55 -29.69 -10.54
C THR A 28 28.15 -29.08 -10.39
N LYS A 29 27.25 -29.82 -9.73
CA LYS A 29 25.91 -29.31 -9.39
C LYS A 29 25.98 -27.99 -8.61
N ALA A 30 26.97 -27.84 -7.73
CA ALA A 30 27.14 -26.64 -6.91
C ALA A 30 27.57 -25.43 -7.75
N GLU A 31 28.48 -25.62 -8.71
CA GLU A 31 28.94 -24.56 -9.61
C GLU A 31 27.81 -24.07 -10.53
N ILE A 32 27.03 -24.99 -11.12
CA ILE A 32 25.86 -24.61 -11.93
C ILE A 32 24.85 -23.83 -11.07
N ALA A 33 24.59 -24.29 -9.84
CA ALA A 33 23.70 -23.59 -8.91
C ALA A 33 24.26 -22.23 -8.43
N CYS A 34 25.58 -22.05 -8.43
CA CYS A 34 26.23 -20.77 -8.15
C CYS A 34 26.02 -19.81 -9.31
N ARG A 35 26.29 -20.27 -10.53
CA ARG A 35 26.10 -19.46 -11.74
C ARG A 35 24.66 -18.99 -11.92
N ILE A 36 23.69 -19.87 -11.70
CA ILE A 36 22.26 -19.51 -11.73
C ILE A 36 21.94 -18.42 -10.69
N ARG A 37 22.53 -18.49 -9.48
CA ARG A 37 22.31 -17.45 -8.45
C ARG A 37 22.91 -16.11 -8.84
N GLU A 38 24.12 -16.09 -9.39
CA GLU A 38 24.76 -14.86 -9.88
C GLU A 38 23.90 -14.19 -10.97
N LEU A 39 23.34 -14.98 -11.89
CA LEU A 39 22.50 -14.47 -12.97
C LEU A 39 21.13 -13.99 -12.45
N GLN A 40 20.54 -14.69 -11.49
CA GLN A 40 19.35 -14.24 -10.78
C GLN A 40 19.60 -12.89 -10.08
N GLU A 41 20.73 -12.77 -9.37
CA GLU A 41 21.12 -11.53 -8.68
C GLU A 41 21.36 -10.37 -9.65
N ALA A 42 22.01 -10.63 -10.80
CA ALA A 42 22.20 -9.64 -11.86
C ALA A 42 20.87 -9.15 -12.48
N GLN A 43 19.84 -10.00 -12.49
CA GLN A 43 18.47 -9.63 -12.87
C GLN A 43 17.66 -9.00 -11.72
N GLY A 44 18.30 -8.70 -10.58
CA GLY A 44 17.65 -8.13 -9.40
C GLY A 44 16.82 -9.12 -8.59
N GLN A 45 16.88 -10.42 -8.89
CA GLN A 45 16.25 -11.45 -8.08
C GLN A 45 17.19 -11.81 -6.93
N ASN A 46 16.77 -11.61 -5.69
CA ASN A 46 17.53 -12.09 -4.54
C ASN A 46 17.09 -13.53 -4.18
N PRO A 47 17.87 -14.58 -4.52
CA PRO A 47 17.51 -15.96 -4.25
C PRO A 47 17.48 -16.32 -2.76
N PHE A 48 18.04 -15.46 -1.90
CA PHE A 48 17.98 -15.59 -0.44
C PHE A 48 16.80 -14.85 0.20
N ALA A 49 15.98 -14.15 -0.59
CA ALA A 49 14.69 -13.62 -0.14
C ALA A 49 13.73 -14.78 0.15
N LYS A 50 13.80 -15.32 1.38
CA LYS A 50 12.91 -16.40 1.82
C LYS A 50 11.50 -15.85 2.09
N GLY A 51 10.56 -16.19 1.21
CA GLY A 51 9.11 -15.95 1.38
C GLY A 51 8.68 -14.55 0.94
N LYS A 52 7.39 -14.42 0.57
CA LYS A 52 6.67 -13.18 0.21
C LYS A 52 7.40 -11.95 0.79
N ASN A 53 7.95 -11.10 -0.06
CA ASN A 53 8.42 -9.73 0.17
C ASN A 53 8.64 -9.36 1.65
N ARG A 54 9.91 -9.34 2.06
CA ARG A 54 10.33 -9.00 3.43
C ARG A 54 10.28 -7.47 3.58
N THR A 55 9.07 -6.92 3.66
CA THR A 55 8.88 -5.48 3.84
C THR A 55 9.17 -5.06 5.28
N PRO A 56 9.54 -3.79 5.54
CA PRO A 56 9.77 -3.28 6.89
C PRO A 56 8.56 -3.51 7.81
N LEU A 57 7.34 -3.33 7.29
CA LEU A 57 6.10 -3.65 8.01
C LEU A 57 6.08 -5.11 8.48
N ARG A 58 6.38 -6.04 7.57
CA ARG A 58 6.35 -7.47 7.88
C ARG A 58 7.43 -7.86 8.87
N GLU A 59 8.63 -7.28 8.76
CA GLU A 59 9.71 -7.51 9.71
C GLU A 59 9.29 -7.13 11.13
N GLN A 60 8.70 -5.96 11.31
CA GLN A 60 8.22 -5.51 12.61
C GLN A 60 7.10 -6.42 13.15
N VAL A 61 6.16 -6.86 12.31
CA VAL A 61 5.10 -7.81 12.72
C VAL A 61 5.68 -9.17 13.11
N VAL A 62 6.69 -9.67 12.39
CA VAL A 62 7.38 -10.92 12.76
C VAL A 62 8.12 -10.75 14.08
N GLN A 63 8.78 -9.60 14.29
CA GLN A 63 9.47 -9.30 15.54
C GLN A 63 8.49 -9.22 16.72
N LEU A 64 7.34 -8.56 16.55
CA LEU A 64 6.26 -8.54 17.55
C LEU A 64 5.84 -9.97 17.92
N ASN A 65 5.55 -10.81 16.92
CA ASN A 65 5.11 -12.19 17.12
C ASN A 65 6.15 -13.05 17.84
N ARG A 66 7.46 -12.76 17.71
CA ARG A 66 8.51 -13.44 18.48
C ARG A 66 8.43 -13.14 19.97
N HIS A 67 8.05 -11.91 20.34
CA HIS A 67 7.94 -11.46 21.73
C HIS A 67 6.61 -11.86 22.40
N LYS A 68 5.59 -12.23 21.60
CA LYS A 68 4.28 -12.71 22.11
C LYS A 68 4.32 -14.02 22.90
N LYS A 69 5.45 -14.72 22.96
CA LYS A 69 5.58 -15.97 23.72
C LYS A 69 5.38 -15.77 25.23
N ASN A 70 5.65 -14.57 25.73
CA ASN A 70 5.50 -14.22 27.13
C ASN A 70 4.99 -12.78 27.23
N LYS A 71 3.99 -12.54 28.09
CA LYS A 71 3.44 -11.20 28.35
C LYS A 71 4.55 -10.22 28.78
N ALA A 72 5.47 -10.64 29.65
CA ALA A 72 6.56 -9.77 30.11
C ALA A 72 7.47 -9.30 28.97
N MET A 73 7.87 -10.24 28.08
CA MET A 73 8.68 -9.91 26.90
C MET A 73 7.94 -9.01 25.91
N LEU A 74 6.64 -9.24 25.72
CA LEU A 74 5.81 -8.40 24.86
C LEU A 74 5.68 -6.99 25.43
N THR A 75 5.42 -6.87 26.74
CA THR A 75 5.35 -5.58 27.45
C THR A 75 6.66 -4.82 27.31
N GLU A 76 7.80 -5.46 27.59
CA GLU A 76 9.13 -4.85 27.48
C GLU A 76 9.44 -4.37 26.06
N TYR A 77 9.22 -5.23 25.06
CA TYR A 77 9.43 -4.86 23.66
C TYR A 77 8.56 -3.67 23.24
N VAL A 78 7.28 -3.69 23.60
CA VAL A 78 6.32 -2.64 23.23
C VAL A 78 6.59 -1.32 23.96
N THR A 79 7.04 -1.35 25.22
CA THR A 79 7.40 -0.12 25.95
C THR A 79 8.75 0.44 25.51
N ALA A 80 9.76 -0.41 25.28
CA ALA A 80 11.12 0.01 24.96
C ALA A 80 11.30 0.43 23.49
N GLU A 81 10.84 -0.41 22.54
CA GLU A 81 11.08 -0.18 21.11
C GLU A 81 10.01 0.71 20.46
N MET A 82 8.77 0.62 20.95
CA MET A 82 7.63 1.36 20.37
C MET A 82 7.17 2.55 21.22
N GLY A 83 7.73 2.74 22.42
CA GLY A 83 7.35 3.82 23.33
C GLY A 83 5.89 3.77 23.80
N LEU A 84 5.23 2.61 23.69
CA LEU A 84 3.82 2.48 24.04
C LEU A 84 3.65 2.42 25.55
N MET A 85 2.87 3.36 26.10
CA MET A 85 2.53 3.36 27.52
C MET A 85 1.46 2.30 27.80
N LEU A 86 1.82 1.32 28.63
CA LEU A 86 0.96 0.23 29.08
C LEU A 86 0.52 0.46 30.53
N ASN A 87 -0.72 0.08 30.82
CA ASN A 87 -1.39 0.38 32.10
C ASN A 87 -1.22 -0.78 33.11
N GLY A 88 -0.48 -1.83 32.76
CA GLY A 88 -0.26 -3.04 33.56
C GLY A 88 -1.41 -4.06 33.50
N ASN A 89 -2.65 -3.60 33.38
CA ASN A 89 -3.86 -4.44 33.42
C ASN A 89 -4.28 -5.00 32.04
N GLU A 90 -3.53 -4.71 30.99
CA GLU A 90 -3.88 -5.13 29.63
C GLU A 90 -3.60 -6.61 29.38
N THR A 91 -4.46 -7.27 28.61
CA THR A 91 -4.21 -8.64 28.15
C THR A 91 -3.17 -8.67 27.03
N VAL A 92 -2.62 -9.85 26.75
CA VAL A 92 -1.67 -10.03 25.63
C VAL A 92 -2.31 -9.61 24.30
N GLU A 93 -3.59 -9.92 24.08
CA GLU A 93 -4.30 -9.51 22.86
C GLU A 93 -4.49 -7.99 22.77
N GLN A 94 -4.76 -7.32 23.89
CA GLN A 94 -4.90 -5.86 23.93
C GLN A 94 -3.57 -5.17 23.62
N ILE A 95 -2.46 -5.64 24.22
CA ILE A 95 -1.11 -5.13 23.96
C ILE A 95 -0.74 -5.36 22.49
N GLU A 96 -0.99 -6.56 21.96
CA GLU A 96 -0.75 -6.88 20.56
C GLU A 96 -1.53 -5.95 19.63
N HIS A 97 -2.83 -5.77 19.86
CA HIS A 97 -3.67 -4.94 19.00
C HIS A 97 -3.17 -3.49 18.95
N ARG A 98 -2.80 -2.93 20.11
CA ARG A 98 -2.18 -1.60 20.21
C ARG A 98 -0.84 -1.56 19.46
N ALA A 99 0.02 -2.55 19.66
CA ALA A 99 1.30 -2.65 18.99
C ALA A 99 1.15 -2.76 17.46
N ILE A 100 0.27 -3.61 16.94
CA ILE A 100 0.02 -3.73 15.50
C ILE A 100 -0.42 -2.38 14.91
N LYS A 101 -1.37 -1.70 15.56
CA LYS A 101 -1.81 -0.35 15.11
C LYS A 101 -0.64 0.63 15.05
N GLU A 102 0.25 0.59 16.03
CA GLU A 102 1.41 1.48 16.08
C GLU A 102 2.48 1.11 15.03
N ILE A 103 2.73 -0.19 14.78
CA ILE A 103 3.60 -0.67 13.70
C ILE A 103 3.16 -0.08 12.34
N TYR A 104 1.85 -0.07 12.06
CA TYR A 104 1.33 0.51 10.80
C TYR A 104 1.61 2.00 10.65
N LYS A 105 1.78 2.75 11.75
CA LYS A 105 2.13 4.17 11.73
C LYS A 105 3.63 4.40 11.55
N ILE A 106 4.47 3.63 12.25
CA ILE A 106 5.92 3.90 12.33
C ILE A 106 6.73 3.22 11.21
N ALA A 107 6.28 2.06 10.71
CA ALA A 107 7.07 1.32 9.72
C ALA A 107 7.16 2.11 8.38
N PRO A 108 8.29 2.15 7.68
CA PRO A 108 8.35 2.73 6.33
C PRO A 108 7.47 1.95 5.35
N ALA A 109 6.64 2.65 4.56
CA ALA A 109 5.76 2.02 3.57
C ALA A 109 6.53 1.57 2.33
N SER A 110 6.27 0.34 1.86
CA SER A 110 6.91 -0.26 0.69
C SER A 110 5.90 -0.55 -0.43
N PRO A 111 6.28 -0.47 -1.72
CA PRO A 111 5.44 -0.92 -2.84
C PRO A 111 4.91 -2.35 -2.69
N GLU A 112 5.66 -3.20 -2.00
CA GLU A 112 5.37 -4.62 -1.80
C GLU A 112 4.46 -4.87 -0.58
N ASP A 113 4.15 -3.84 0.22
CA ASP A 113 3.25 -3.99 1.36
C ASP A 113 1.84 -4.36 0.88
N PRO A 114 1.16 -5.31 1.55
CA PRO A 114 -0.22 -5.65 1.22
C PRO A 114 -1.18 -4.53 1.63
N VAL A 115 -2.26 -4.35 0.87
CA VAL A 115 -3.35 -3.43 1.24
C VAL A 115 -3.96 -3.82 2.58
N GLY A 116 -4.31 -5.10 2.77
CA GLY A 116 -4.78 -5.61 4.07
C GLY A 116 -6.14 -5.08 4.53
N PHE A 117 -6.91 -4.45 3.64
CA PHE A 117 -8.30 -4.02 3.87
C PHE A 117 -9.09 -3.96 2.55
N GLY A 118 -10.42 -3.96 2.66
CA GLY A 118 -11.33 -3.79 1.52
C GLY A 118 -11.24 -4.91 0.48
N ARG A 119 -11.76 -4.63 -0.73
CA ARG A 119 -11.86 -5.61 -1.83
C ARG A 119 -10.49 -6.07 -2.35
N HIS A 120 -9.47 -5.21 -2.28
CA HIS A 120 -8.13 -5.49 -2.80
C HIS A 120 -7.13 -5.87 -1.70
N ALA A 121 -7.61 -6.38 -0.56
CA ALA A 121 -6.78 -6.67 0.61
C ALA A 121 -5.59 -7.61 0.35
N SER A 122 -5.72 -8.52 -0.63
CA SER A 122 -4.68 -9.49 -0.99
C SER A 122 -3.61 -8.95 -1.92
N LEU A 123 -3.84 -7.79 -2.54
CA LEU A 123 -2.91 -7.16 -3.47
C LEU A 123 -1.92 -6.26 -2.73
N SER A 124 -0.77 -6.04 -3.33
CA SER A 124 0.24 -5.07 -2.89
C SER A 124 -0.13 -3.64 -3.29
N TYR A 125 0.50 -2.67 -2.64
CA TYR A 125 0.36 -1.26 -2.98
C TYR A 125 0.69 -0.97 -4.45
N ALA A 126 1.76 -1.56 -4.98
CA ALA A 126 2.16 -1.38 -6.38
C ALA A 126 1.16 -1.98 -7.37
N GLU A 127 0.63 -3.18 -7.09
CA GLU A 127 -0.37 -3.85 -7.93
C GLU A 127 -1.67 -3.03 -7.97
N VAL A 128 -2.18 -2.58 -6.83
CA VAL A 128 -3.41 -1.77 -6.78
C VAL A 128 -3.24 -0.44 -7.49
N ARG A 129 -2.09 0.22 -7.36
CA ARG A 129 -1.82 1.46 -8.08
C ARG A 129 -1.82 1.26 -9.61
N LYS A 130 -1.29 0.13 -10.08
CA LYS A 130 -1.18 -0.20 -11.52
C LYS A 130 -2.50 -0.68 -12.12
N GLU A 131 -3.20 -1.58 -11.44
CA GLU A 131 -4.39 -2.27 -11.96
C GLU A 131 -5.70 -1.56 -11.60
N HIS A 132 -5.70 -0.80 -10.50
CA HIS A 132 -6.90 -0.17 -9.94
C HIS A 132 -6.67 1.31 -9.57
N PRO A 133 -6.33 2.18 -10.54
CA PRO A 133 -6.05 3.60 -10.27
C PRO A 133 -7.23 4.33 -9.62
N GLY A 134 -8.46 3.98 -9.97
CA GLY A 134 -9.66 4.55 -9.33
C GLY A 134 -9.77 4.21 -7.83
N TYR A 135 -9.34 3.01 -7.44
CA TYR A 135 -9.29 2.63 -6.02
C TYR A 135 -8.22 3.41 -5.27
N ALA A 136 -7.06 3.65 -5.89
CA ALA A 136 -6.01 4.49 -5.32
C ALA A 136 -6.49 5.94 -5.09
N THR A 137 -7.25 6.51 -6.03
CA THR A 137 -7.88 7.83 -5.87
C THR A 137 -8.88 7.85 -4.72
N TRP A 138 -9.72 6.81 -4.61
CA TRP A 138 -10.65 6.68 -3.49
C TRP A 138 -9.91 6.60 -2.14
N VAL A 139 -8.83 5.84 -2.04
CA VAL A 139 -8.01 5.75 -0.81
C VAL A 139 -7.46 7.13 -0.42
N LYS A 140 -6.91 7.90 -1.37
CA LYS A 140 -6.41 9.27 -1.10
C LYS A 140 -7.53 10.17 -0.58
N LYS A 141 -8.71 10.13 -1.20
CA LYS A 141 -9.87 10.93 -0.81
C LYS A 141 -10.35 10.57 0.61
N MET A 142 -10.53 9.28 0.89
CA MET A 142 -10.97 8.81 2.21
C MET A 142 -10.00 9.18 3.33
N ALA A 143 -8.69 9.09 3.08
CA ALA A 143 -7.68 9.48 4.06
C ALA A 143 -7.68 10.99 4.36
N ALA A 144 -8.13 11.83 3.42
CA ALA A 144 -8.22 13.27 3.60
C ALA A 144 -9.53 13.72 4.27
N GLU A 145 -10.63 12.99 4.04
CA GLU A 145 -11.96 13.36 4.55
C GLU A 145 -12.21 12.97 6.00
N THR A 146 -11.55 11.91 6.49
CA THR A 146 -11.79 11.37 7.82
C THR A 146 -10.54 11.50 8.69
N ASP A 147 -10.70 11.94 9.94
CA ASP A 147 -9.58 12.04 10.88
C ASP A 147 -9.29 10.67 11.56
N ASP A 148 -10.34 9.96 11.99
CA ASP A 148 -10.23 8.59 12.52
C ASP A 148 -10.28 7.53 11.41
N VAL A 149 -9.18 7.43 10.67
CA VAL A 149 -9.02 6.48 9.55
C VAL A 149 -8.24 5.25 10.00
N ASP A 150 -8.64 4.07 9.50
CA ASP A 150 -7.89 2.84 9.72
C ASP A 150 -6.40 3.04 9.39
N PRO A 151 -5.47 2.66 10.29
CA PRO A 151 -4.04 2.88 10.09
C PRO A 151 -3.50 2.32 8.77
N ARG A 152 -4.08 1.23 8.26
CA ARG A 152 -3.67 0.61 6.99
C ARG A 152 -4.07 1.48 5.80
N LEU A 153 -5.27 2.06 5.83
CA LEU A 153 -5.75 2.97 4.79
C LEU A 153 -4.92 4.24 4.76
N ARG A 154 -4.68 4.84 5.93
CA ARG A 154 -3.84 6.04 6.06
C ARG A 154 -2.42 5.79 5.56
N ARG A 155 -1.82 4.66 5.93
CA ARG A 155 -0.49 4.24 5.45
C ARG A 155 -0.43 4.12 3.93
N TYR A 156 -1.41 3.46 3.31
CA TYR A 156 -1.45 3.33 1.86
C TYR A 156 -1.63 4.68 1.16
N ALA A 157 -2.49 5.56 1.70
CA ALA A 157 -2.68 6.91 1.18
C ALA A 157 -1.37 7.73 1.23
N THR A 158 -0.63 7.67 2.34
CA THR A 158 0.68 8.33 2.48
C THR A 158 1.67 7.82 1.43
N TRP A 159 1.75 6.50 1.21
CA TRP A 159 2.62 5.94 0.18
C TRP A 159 2.23 6.40 -1.24
N LEU A 160 0.93 6.49 -1.53
CA LEU A 160 0.44 7.00 -2.80
C LEU A 160 0.73 8.51 -3.00
N GLY A 161 0.76 9.29 -1.92
CA GLY A 161 1.14 10.70 -1.94
C GLY A 161 2.61 10.90 -2.31
N ASN A 162 3.50 10.17 -1.61
CA ASN A 162 4.95 10.28 -1.82
C ASN A 162 5.37 9.82 -3.22
N THR A 163 4.79 8.73 -3.72
CA THR A 163 5.14 8.17 -5.03
C THR A 163 4.59 8.95 -6.23
N THR A 164 3.67 9.89 -6.02
CA THR A 164 3.23 10.81 -7.09
C THR A 164 4.22 11.97 -7.27
N SER A 165 5.03 12.26 -6.25
CA SER A 165 6.07 13.31 -6.29
C SER A 165 7.41 12.86 -6.86
N GLU A 166 7.58 11.56 -7.11
CA GLU A 166 8.77 11.01 -7.73
C GLU A 166 8.65 11.17 -9.25
N SER A 167 9.06 12.34 -9.74
CA SER A 167 9.36 12.56 -11.16
C SER A 167 10.36 11.49 -11.65
N PRO A 168 10.31 11.08 -12.94
CA PRO A 168 11.29 10.14 -13.51
C PRO A 168 12.72 10.59 -13.17
N PRO A 169 13.68 9.65 -12.99
CA PRO A 169 15.05 10.00 -12.64
C PRO A 169 15.55 11.03 -13.64
N GLU A 170 15.82 12.23 -13.13
CA GLU A 170 16.49 13.29 -13.85
C GLU A 170 17.85 12.70 -14.24
N VAL A 171 17.94 12.23 -15.48
CA VAL A 171 19.21 11.90 -16.10
C VAL A 171 20.07 13.13 -15.93
N LEU A 172 21.03 13.05 -15.01
CA LEU A 172 22.09 14.03 -14.86
C LEU A 172 22.74 14.18 -16.22
N LYS A 173 22.29 15.19 -16.99
CA LYS A 173 22.94 15.62 -18.22
C LYS A 173 24.25 16.22 -17.75
N LEU A 174 25.28 15.39 -17.71
CA LEU A 174 26.65 15.82 -17.58
C LEU A 174 26.87 16.85 -18.70
N VAL A 175 27.10 18.10 -18.29
CA VAL A 175 27.41 19.22 -19.17
C VAL A 175 28.68 18.84 -19.94
N GLY A 176 28.48 18.36 -21.17
CA GLY A 176 29.54 18.10 -22.12
C GLY A 176 30.25 19.41 -22.41
N SER A 177 31.53 19.45 -22.07
CA SER A 177 32.41 20.56 -22.36
C SER A 177 32.42 20.83 -23.87
N GLN A 178 32.19 22.10 -24.18
CA GLN A 178 32.28 22.72 -25.49
C GLN A 178 33.58 22.32 -26.21
N LEU A 179 33.48 21.46 -27.22
CA LEU A 179 34.46 21.36 -28.29
C LEU A 179 33.97 22.22 -29.44
N ARG A 180 34.66 23.34 -29.59
CA ARG A 180 34.49 24.41 -30.56
C ARG A 180 34.87 23.90 -31.96
N GLU A 181 33.89 23.77 -32.85
CA GLU A 181 34.15 23.68 -34.30
C GLU A 181 34.14 25.07 -34.94
N PRO A 182 35.05 25.36 -35.89
CA PRO A 182 35.26 26.69 -36.44
C PRO A 182 34.23 27.04 -37.54
N THR A 183 33.70 28.26 -37.41
CA THR A 183 32.87 29.02 -38.34
C THR A 183 33.49 29.16 -39.74
N PRO A 184 32.65 29.22 -40.79
CA PRO A 184 32.74 30.36 -41.71
C PRO A 184 31.39 31.09 -41.87
N GLU A 185 31.51 32.39 -42.11
CA GLU A 185 30.50 33.44 -42.05
C GLU A 185 29.65 33.62 -43.37
N PRO A 186 28.65 34.53 -43.42
CA PRO A 186 27.31 34.35 -44.01
C PRO A 186 27.10 35.00 -45.41
N PRO A 187 25.84 35.13 -45.93
CA PRO A 187 25.10 36.39 -45.67
C PRO A 187 23.54 36.31 -45.62
N THR A 188 22.94 37.30 -44.91
CA THR A 188 21.61 37.97 -45.15
C THR A 188 20.31 37.13 -45.13
N THR A 189 19.15 37.50 -44.57
CA THR A 189 18.52 38.80 -44.24
C THR A 189 17.24 38.60 -43.40
N SER A 190 16.98 39.53 -42.47
CA SER A 190 15.68 40.18 -42.11
C SER A 190 14.47 39.43 -41.48
N SER A 191 14.03 39.99 -40.33
CA SER A 191 12.64 40.40 -39.94
C SER A 191 11.56 39.30 -39.74
N THR A 192 10.60 39.32 -38.79
CA THR A 192 9.98 40.33 -37.90
C THR A 192 8.98 39.62 -36.93
N LYS A 193 8.74 40.18 -35.72
CA LYS A 193 7.47 40.38 -34.93
C LYS A 193 6.28 39.37 -35.08
N ALA A 194 5.38 39.06 -34.13
CA ALA A 194 4.93 39.58 -32.83
C ALA A 194 3.96 38.58 -32.14
N SER A 195 3.59 38.90 -30.89
CA SER A 195 2.69 38.28 -29.89
C SER A 195 1.19 38.12 -30.23
N SER A 196 0.50 37.20 -29.51
CA SER A 196 -0.85 37.31 -28.87
C SER A 196 -1.41 35.88 -28.58
N SER A 197 -1.62 35.41 -27.34
CA SER A 197 -2.68 35.64 -26.34
C SER A 197 -4.08 35.07 -26.64
N THR A 198 -4.78 34.67 -25.56
CA THR A 198 -6.22 34.30 -25.42
C THR A 198 -6.49 32.79 -25.48
N GLY A 199 -7.22 32.12 -24.58
CA GLY A 199 -8.09 32.51 -23.47
C GLY A 199 -9.26 31.50 -23.39
N TYR A 200 -9.51 30.93 -22.20
CA TYR A 200 -10.63 30.03 -21.90
C TYR A 200 -11.96 30.80 -21.76
N PRO A 201 -13.11 30.12 -21.93
CA PRO A 201 -14.31 30.46 -21.16
C PRO A 201 -14.90 29.26 -20.39
N SER A 202 -15.34 29.56 -19.16
CA SER A 202 -16.17 28.74 -18.28
C SER A 202 -17.66 28.88 -18.65
N GLU A 203 -18.42 27.79 -18.57
CA GLU A 203 -19.89 27.83 -18.67
C GLU A 203 -20.55 27.57 -17.29
N GLU A 204 -21.41 28.50 -16.92
CA GLU A 204 -22.31 28.45 -15.77
C GLU A 204 -23.53 27.59 -16.10
N THR A 205 -23.77 26.50 -15.34
CA THR A 205 -24.96 25.67 -15.51
C THR A 205 -26.13 26.22 -14.70
N ASN A 206 -27.10 26.80 -15.40
CA ASN A 206 -28.41 27.21 -14.87
C ASN A 206 -29.25 25.95 -14.56
N VAL A 207 -29.48 25.65 -13.27
CA VAL A 207 -30.30 24.51 -12.84
C VAL A 207 -31.79 24.92 -12.93
N PRO A 208 -32.63 24.20 -13.69
CA PRO A 208 -34.04 24.55 -13.86
C PRO A 208 -34.79 24.59 -12.53
N THR A 209 -35.53 25.67 -12.28
CA THR A 209 -36.30 25.92 -11.04
C THR A 209 -37.28 24.79 -10.68
N GLN A 210 -37.75 24.01 -11.67
CA GLN A 210 -38.58 22.83 -11.45
C GLN A 210 -37.86 21.72 -10.69
N LEU A 211 -36.56 21.53 -10.94
CA LEU A 211 -35.76 20.48 -10.30
C LEU A 211 -35.49 20.82 -8.84
N LEU A 212 -35.33 22.12 -8.53
CA LEU A 212 -35.24 22.62 -7.15
C LEU A 212 -36.57 22.43 -6.40
N GLN A 213 -37.71 22.73 -7.03
CA GLN A 213 -39.03 22.48 -6.41
C GLN A 213 -39.24 20.98 -6.12
N GLN A 214 -38.84 20.10 -7.04
CA GLN A 214 -38.94 18.66 -6.84
C GLN A 214 -38.04 18.18 -5.69
N LEU A 215 -36.80 18.69 -5.60
CA LEU A 215 -35.90 18.41 -4.46
C LEU A 215 -36.51 18.87 -3.13
N VAL A 216 -37.06 20.08 -3.07
CA VAL A 216 -37.69 20.60 -1.84
C VAL A 216 -38.89 19.75 -1.40
N MET A 217 -39.69 19.26 -2.35
CA MET A 217 -40.80 18.34 -2.03
C MET A 217 -40.29 16.99 -1.50
N THR A 218 -39.23 16.42 -2.10
CA THR A 218 -38.66 15.15 -1.62
C THR A 218 -38.03 15.27 -0.23
N VAL A 219 -37.36 16.38 0.07
CA VAL A 219 -36.78 16.64 1.40
C VAL A 219 -37.88 16.76 2.44
N LYS A 220 -39.01 17.40 2.10
CA LYS A 220 -40.16 17.52 3.01
C LYS A 220 -40.77 16.16 3.35
N ASN A 221 -40.98 15.30 2.35
CA ASN A 221 -41.46 13.93 2.59
C ASN A 221 -40.48 13.11 3.45
N LEU A 222 -39.18 13.21 3.19
CA LEU A 222 -38.16 12.48 3.95
C LEU A 222 -38.09 12.96 5.41
N GLN A 223 -38.32 14.25 5.64
CA GLN A 223 -38.37 14.83 6.98
C GLN A 223 -39.60 14.35 7.77
N GLU A 224 -40.74 14.17 7.12
CA GLU A 224 -41.94 13.59 7.72
C GLU A 224 -41.72 12.10 8.09
N GLU A 225 -41.14 11.29 7.20
CA GLU A 225 -40.78 9.89 7.50
C GLU A 225 -39.76 9.76 8.65
N MET A 226 -38.77 10.66 8.72
CA MET A 226 -37.81 10.68 9.84
C MET A 226 -38.45 11.05 11.18
N GLN A 227 -39.48 11.91 11.19
CA GLN A 227 -40.21 12.24 12.41
C GLN A 227 -41.07 11.05 12.86
N GLU A 228 -41.70 10.34 11.93
CA GLU A 228 -42.50 9.16 12.23
C GLU A 228 -41.63 7.99 12.76
N MET A 229 -40.44 7.78 12.20
CA MET A 229 -39.50 6.78 12.72
C MET A 229 -38.92 7.13 14.10
N LYS A 230 -38.79 8.41 14.45
CA LYS A 230 -38.36 8.81 15.80
C LYS A 230 -39.43 8.61 16.88
N MET A 231 -40.71 8.53 16.51
CA MET A 231 -41.81 8.32 17.46
C MET A 231 -42.06 6.84 17.80
N LYS A 232 -41.54 5.88 17.02
CA LYS A 232 -41.53 4.46 17.38
C LYS A 232 -40.28 4.13 18.21
N GLU A 233 -40.39 4.27 19.53
CA GLU A 233 -39.40 3.82 20.51
C GLU A 233 -39.10 2.31 20.39
N PRO A 234 -37.84 1.85 20.53
CA PRO A 234 -37.52 0.42 20.51
C PRO A 234 -37.97 -0.27 21.81
N GLU A 235 -38.93 -1.20 21.71
CA GLU A 235 -39.31 -2.09 22.81
C GLU A 235 -38.09 -2.92 23.29
N LYS A 236 -37.80 -2.86 24.60
CA LYS A 236 -36.72 -3.61 25.25
C LYS A 236 -37.11 -5.09 25.43
N PRO A 237 -36.21 -6.06 25.15
CA PRO A 237 -36.47 -7.47 25.45
C PRO A 237 -36.40 -7.76 26.97
N ARG A 238 -37.44 -8.44 27.46
CA ARG A 238 -37.68 -8.83 28.86
C ARG A 238 -36.70 -9.93 29.31
N LYS A 239 -36.01 -9.73 30.44
CA LYS A 239 -35.17 -10.73 31.13
C LYS A 239 -36.03 -11.92 31.59
N GLN A 240 -35.68 -13.15 31.20
CA GLN A 240 -36.19 -14.36 31.83
C GLN A 240 -35.38 -14.66 33.11
N ALA A 241 -36.08 -14.74 34.22
CA ALA A 241 -35.55 -15.18 35.51
C ALA A 241 -35.67 -16.71 35.65
N LYS A 242 -34.74 -17.26 36.42
CA LYS A 242 -34.46 -18.67 36.70
C LYS A 242 -35.66 -19.46 37.25
N GLU A 243 -35.69 -20.75 36.91
CA GLU A 243 -36.25 -21.78 37.78
C GLU A 243 -35.24 -22.94 37.82
N SER A 244 -34.63 -23.13 39.00
CA SER A 244 -33.82 -24.29 39.33
C SER A 244 -34.61 -25.10 40.35
N ASP A 245 -35.24 -26.18 39.89
CA ASP A 245 -35.89 -27.14 40.77
C ASP A 245 -34.90 -28.24 41.16
N ALA A 246 -34.79 -28.43 42.47
CA ALA A 246 -33.99 -29.44 43.12
C ALA A 246 -34.96 -30.51 43.64
N GLY A 247 -34.96 -31.68 43.01
CA GLY A 247 -35.77 -32.82 43.43
C GLY A 247 -35.06 -34.12 43.16
N LYS A 248 -34.24 -34.56 44.11
CA LYS A 248 -33.68 -35.92 44.17
C LYS A 248 -34.14 -36.53 45.50
N SER A 249 -35.14 -37.39 45.42
CA SER A 249 -35.50 -38.43 46.40
C SER A 249 -35.74 -39.70 45.63
#